data_AF-A0A7X3QJI7-F1
#
_entry.id   AF-A0A7X3QJI7-F1
#
_cell.length_a   1.000
_cell.length_b   1.000
_cell.length_c   1.000
_cell.angle_alpha   90.00
_cell.angle_beta   90.00
_cell.angle_gamma   90.00
#
_symmetry.space_group_name_H-M   'P 1'
#
loop_
_entity.id
_entity.type
_entity.pdbx_description
1 polymer ?
#
loop_
_entity_poly.entity_id
_entity_poly.type
_entity_poly.pdbx_seq_one_letter_code
_entity_poly.pdbx_strand_id
1 'polypeptide(L)'
;MVVEARVKGTPQEKAPEPLLGTELIPKERYTSKEFMELEWERMWTKVWNVAGREQDIPNVGDYFTTELGPESFLIVREAEDRVRAFYNVCPHRGNQIRNPGMGHAESFQCAYHFFEFNLDGSKKFVPDEDTFTQGVPQETALVEVPCDTWAGWVWFNMNPDAEPLEEFLGVMPEHIDPYHFEKMYIVQDKTIEWDTNWKASVDAFNEVYHVQGIHPQLLESLDDIHVQIDLYERHNRYLVPFGLLSPRYPN
;
A
#
# COMPACT_ATOMS: atom_id res chain seq x y z
N MET A 1 -6.73 -17.39 34.86
CA MET A 1 -5.38 -17.88 34.52
C MET A 1 -5.07 -17.34 33.14
N VAL A 2 -4.49 -16.15 33.08
CA VAL A 2 -3.96 -15.61 31.83
C VAL A 2 -2.57 -16.21 31.70
N VAL A 3 -2.40 -17.12 30.75
CA VAL A 3 -1.06 -17.50 30.33
C VAL A 3 -0.52 -16.24 29.65
N GLU A 4 0.41 -15.54 30.30
CA GLU A 4 1.20 -14.52 29.63
C GLU A 4 1.91 -15.21 28.47
N ALA A 5 1.35 -15.11 27.27
CA ALA A 5 2.06 -15.43 26.06
C ALA A 5 3.27 -14.50 26.08
N ARG A 6 4.47 -15.06 26.29
CA ARG A 6 5.71 -14.35 26.02
C ARG A 6 5.56 -13.75 24.62
N VAL A 7 5.58 -12.42 24.52
CA VAL A 7 5.55 -11.75 23.22
C VAL A 7 6.74 -12.32 22.43
N LYS A 8 6.44 -13.14 21.42
CA LYS A 8 7.46 -13.69 20.54
C LYS A 8 8.02 -12.48 19.78
N GLY A 9 9.28 -12.13 20.02
CA GLY A 9 9.93 -11.05 19.28
C GLY A 9 10.07 -11.41 17.80
N THR A 10 10.42 -10.43 16.97
CA THR A 10 10.71 -10.64 15.55
C THR A 10 11.67 -11.81 15.37
N PRO A 11 11.31 -12.88 14.61
CA PRO A 11 12.18 -14.01 14.36
C PRO A 11 13.54 -13.54 13.82
N GLN A 12 14.63 -14.19 14.19
CA GLN A 12 16.00 -13.75 13.82
C GLN A 12 16.72 -14.78 12.95
N GLU A 13 16.11 -15.95 12.73
CA GLU A 13 16.66 -17.01 11.91
C GLU A 13 16.85 -16.53 10.47
N LYS A 14 17.98 -16.93 9.88
CA LYS A 14 18.35 -16.65 8.50
C LYS A 14 17.57 -17.57 7.56
N ALA A 15 16.92 -16.99 6.55
CA ALA A 15 16.26 -17.74 5.49
C ALA A 15 17.30 -18.41 4.57
N PRO A 16 17.00 -19.57 3.95
CA PRO A 16 17.88 -20.18 2.97
C PRO A 16 18.19 -19.23 1.81
N GLU A 17 19.46 -19.15 1.41
CA GLU A 17 19.87 -18.32 0.30
C GLU A 17 19.33 -18.87 -1.04
N PRO A 18 18.59 -18.07 -1.83
CA PRO A 18 18.14 -18.51 -3.14
C PRO A 18 19.29 -18.48 -4.16
N LEU A 19 19.13 -19.23 -5.26
CA LEU A 19 20.04 -19.18 -6.40
C LEU A 19 19.67 -18.01 -7.32
N LEU A 20 20.34 -16.87 -7.16
CA LEU A 20 20.05 -15.63 -7.91
C LEU A 20 20.81 -15.48 -9.23
N GLY A 21 21.88 -16.26 -9.43
CA GLY A 21 22.78 -16.13 -10.58
C GLY A 21 23.70 -14.90 -10.50
N THR A 22 24.52 -14.69 -11.54
CA THR A 22 25.49 -13.59 -11.63
C THR A 22 25.32 -12.75 -12.90
N GLU A 23 24.24 -12.98 -13.64
CA GLU A 23 23.94 -12.25 -14.86
C GLU A 23 23.61 -10.79 -14.54
N LEU A 24 23.94 -9.90 -15.48
CA LEU A 24 23.60 -8.49 -15.33
C LEU A 24 22.08 -8.31 -15.40
N ILE A 25 21.53 -7.51 -14.49
CA ILE A 25 20.14 -7.07 -14.58
C ILE A 25 20.01 -6.15 -15.81
N PRO A 26 19.13 -6.47 -16.78
CA PRO A 26 18.97 -5.62 -17.95
C PRO A 26 18.50 -4.22 -17.57
N LYS A 27 19.20 -3.19 -18.07
CA LYS A 27 18.88 -1.78 -17.80
C LYS A 27 17.47 -1.40 -18.27
N GLU A 28 16.95 -2.10 -19.27
CA GLU A 28 15.63 -1.90 -19.86
C GLU A 28 14.53 -2.04 -18.82
N ARG A 29 14.74 -2.83 -17.74
CA ARG A 29 13.80 -2.90 -16.62
C ARG A 29 13.54 -1.52 -16.00
N TYR A 30 14.51 -0.62 -16.04
CA TYR A 30 14.42 0.71 -15.45
C TYR A 30 14.06 1.79 -16.47
N THR A 31 14.39 1.60 -17.75
CA THR A 31 14.32 2.66 -18.76
C THR A 31 13.33 2.40 -19.91
N SER A 32 12.86 1.17 -20.10
CA SER A 32 11.94 0.82 -21.20
C SER A 32 10.50 1.12 -20.82
N LYS A 33 9.79 1.78 -21.74
CA LYS A 33 8.35 2.00 -21.64
C LYS A 33 7.58 0.69 -21.74
N GLU A 34 8.01 -0.20 -22.62
CA GLU A 34 7.40 -1.53 -22.81
C GLU A 34 7.49 -2.36 -21.54
N PHE A 35 8.61 -2.28 -20.81
CA PHE A 35 8.74 -2.97 -19.52
C PHE A 35 7.82 -2.35 -18.46
N MET A 36 7.72 -1.02 -18.40
CA MET A 36 6.79 -0.32 -17.50
C MET A 36 5.32 -0.71 -17.76
N GLU A 37 4.92 -0.84 -19.02
CA GLU A 37 3.57 -1.29 -19.41
C GLU A 37 3.32 -2.73 -18.93
N LEU A 38 4.32 -3.62 -19.03
CA LEU A 38 4.22 -4.98 -18.47
C LEU A 38 4.10 -4.98 -16.94
N GLU A 39 4.80 -4.07 -16.24
CA GLU A 39 4.66 -3.93 -14.79
C GLU A 39 3.24 -3.52 -14.41
N TRP A 40 2.63 -2.61 -15.16
CA TRP A 40 1.24 -2.23 -14.97
C TRP A 40 0.29 -3.43 -15.13
N GLU A 41 0.41 -4.14 -16.26
CA GLU A 41 -0.47 -5.26 -16.60
C GLU A 41 -0.31 -6.49 -15.70
N ARG A 42 0.90 -6.75 -15.21
CA ARG A 42 1.24 -8.03 -14.55
C ARG A 42 1.55 -7.91 -13.07
N MET A 43 1.80 -6.72 -12.56
CA MET A 43 2.19 -6.51 -11.16
C MET A 43 1.27 -5.49 -10.48
N TRP A 44 1.30 -4.22 -10.87
CA TRP A 44 0.57 -3.16 -10.14
C TRP A 44 -0.94 -3.43 -10.03
N THR A 45 -1.54 -3.97 -11.08
CA THR A 45 -2.96 -4.34 -11.12
C THR A 45 -3.28 -5.69 -10.46
N LYS A 46 -2.27 -6.42 -9.97
CA LYS A 46 -2.39 -7.81 -9.49
C LYS A 46 -1.90 -8.04 -8.06
N VAL A 47 -1.17 -7.09 -7.48
CA VAL A 47 -0.65 -7.17 -6.11
C VAL A 47 -1.44 -6.28 -5.15
N TRP A 48 -1.35 -6.59 -3.86
CA TRP A 48 -1.84 -5.70 -2.82
C TRP A 48 -0.94 -4.47 -2.72
N ASN A 49 -1.56 -3.29 -2.77
CA ASN A 49 -0.92 -1.98 -2.69
C ASN A 49 -1.36 -1.28 -1.40
N VAL A 50 -0.48 -0.48 -0.81
CA VAL A 50 -0.82 0.33 0.37
C VAL A 50 -1.57 1.59 -0.10
N ALA A 51 -2.77 1.81 0.46
CA ALA A 51 -3.60 2.97 0.13
C ALA A 51 -3.24 4.20 0.99
N GLY A 52 -3.03 3.97 2.28
CA GLY A 52 -2.88 5.02 3.29
C GLY A 52 -2.98 4.44 4.71
N ARG A 53 -3.03 5.31 5.72
CA ARG A 53 -3.09 4.89 7.13
C ARG A 53 -4.52 4.75 7.59
N GLU A 54 -4.77 3.74 8.41
CA GLU A 54 -6.09 3.51 9.01
C GLU A 54 -6.52 4.67 9.92
N GLN A 55 -5.55 5.29 10.62
CA GLN A 55 -5.78 6.44 11.48
C GLN A 55 -6.25 7.71 10.74
N ASP A 56 -6.17 7.75 9.41
CA ASP A 56 -6.67 8.87 8.60
C ASP A 56 -8.19 8.78 8.39
N ILE A 57 -8.80 7.62 8.71
CA ILE A 57 -10.24 7.35 8.63
C ILE A 57 -10.79 6.73 9.93
N PRO A 58 -10.67 7.44 11.08
CA PRO A 58 -11.02 6.88 12.38
C PRO A 58 -12.52 6.67 12.58
N ASN A 59 -13.39 7.40 11.88
CA ASN A 59 -14.84 7.32 12.04
C ASN A 59 -15.53 6.84 10.75
N VAL A 60 -16.71 6.25 10.91
CA VAL A 60 -17.60 5.93 9.78
C VAL A 60 -17.88 7.19 8.97
N GLY A 61 -17.73 7.10 7.64
CA GLY A 61 -17.88 8.20 6.70
C GLY A 61 -16.58 8.97 6.43
N ASP A 62 -15.54 8.81 7.25
CA ASP A 62 -14.21 9.36 6.93
C ASP A 62 -13.66 8.64 5.70
N TYR A 63 -13.09 9.41 4.78
CA TYR A 63 -12.53 8.91 3.53
C TYR A 63 -11.23 9.63 3.18
N PHE A 64 -10.40 8.96 2.38
CA PHE A 64 -9.35 9.60 1.61
C PHE A 64 -9.31 9.05 0.19
N THR A 65 -8.54 9.72 -0.66
CA THR A 65 -8.27 9.28 -2.02
C THR A 65 -6.80 8.96 -2.16
N THR A 66 -6.50 7.94 -2.94
CA THR A 66 -5.13 7.53 -3.27
C THR A 66 -5.04 7.30 -4.78
N GLU A 67 -3.86 7.50 -5.35
CA GLU A 67 -3.61 7.39 -6.78
C GLU A 67 -2.47 6.38 -7.01
N LEU A 68 -2.64 5.52 -8.02
CA LEU A 68 -1.61 4.59 -8.46
C LEU A 68 -1.57 4.58 -10.00
N GLY A 69 -0.50 5.14 -10.56
CA GLY A 69 -0.39 5.32 -12.00
C GLY A 69 -1.57 6.14 -12.56
N PRO A 70 -2.29 5.66 -13.59
CA PRO A 70 -3.44 6.35 -14.16
C PRO A 70 -4.73 6.23 -13.33
N GLU A 71 -4.76 5.41 -12.27
CA GLU A 71 -5.99 5.10 -11.53
C GLU A 71 -6.09 5.91 -10.23
N SER A 72 -7.32 6.30 -9.88
CA SER A 72 -7.67 6.96 -8.62
C SER A 72 -8.64 6.10 -7.83
N PHE A 73 -8.42 5.99 -6.52
CA PHE A 73 -9.20 5.17 -5.61
C PHE A 73 -9.79 6.01 -4.48
N LEU A 74 -11.02 5.70 -4.11
CA LEU A 74 -11.74 6.27 -2.97
C LEU A 74 -11.77 5.21 -1.86
N ILE A 75 -11.12 5.53 -0.74
CA ILE A 75 -11.06 4.68 0.44
C ILE A 75 -11.95 5.28 1.51
N VAL A 76 -12.87 4.50 2.07
CA VAL A 76 -13.86 4.98 3.04
C VAL A 76 -14.03 4.00 4.18
N ARG A 77 -14.15 4.51 5.41
CA ARG A 77 -14.65 3.71 6.53
C ARG A 77 -16.17 3.63 6.43
N GLU A 78 -16.67 2.50 5.98
CA GLU A 78 -18.12 2.30 5.80
C GLU A 78 -18.80 1.85 7.11
N ALA A 79 -18.09 1.14 7.99
CA ALA A 79 -18.55 0.76 9.33
C ALA A 79 -17.38 0.75 10.32
N GLU A 80 -17.66 0.61 11.63
CA GLU A 80 -16.64 0.65 12.70
C GLU A 80 -15.45 -0.28 12.40
N ASP A 81 -15.73 -1.48 11.92
CA ASP A 81 -14.78 -2.55 11.61
C ASP A 81 -14.57 -2.78 10.10
N ARG A 82 -15.05 -1.87 9.24
CA ARG A 82 -15.05 -2.10 7.78
C ARG A 82 -14.59 -0.89 6.98
N VAL A 83 -13.51 -1.09 6.23
CA VAL A 83 -13.02 -0.18 5.19
C VAL A 83 -13.35 -0.75 3.83
N ARG A 84 -13.73 0.11 2.88
CA ARG A 84 -13.95 -0.26 1.49
C ARG A 84 -13.13 0.63 0.58
N ALA A 85 -12.77 0.09 -0.58
CA ALA A 85 -12.05 0.80 -1.62
C ALA A 85 -12.83 0.70 -2.93
N PHE A 86 -12.95 1.81 -3.64
CA PHE A 86 -13.62 1.89 -4.94
C PHE A 86 -12.72 2.59 -5.94
N TYR A 87 -12.86 2.28 -7.23
CA TYR A 87 -12.40 3.23 -8.25
C TYR A 87 -13.13 4.58 -8.04
N ASN A 88 -12.39 5.68 -8.01
CA ASN A 88 -12.89 7.03 -7.78
C ASN A 88 -13.50 7.61 -9.06
N VAL A 89 -14.46 6.88 -9.64
CA VAL A 89 -15.05 7.18 -10.95
C VAL A 89 -16.55 6.93 -10.92
N CYS A 90 -17.32 7.91 -11.39
CA CYS A 90 -18.75 7.77 -11.49
C CYS A 90 -19.13 6.83 -12.65
N PRO A 91 -19.91 5.76 -12.41
CA PRO A 91 -20.30 4.80 -13.44
C PRO A 91 -21.22 5.40 -14.52
N HIS A 92 -21.77 6.61 -14.29
CA HIS A 92 -22.61 7.27 -15.29
C HIS A 92 -21.80 7.70 -16.53
N ARG A 93 -20.81 8.59 -16.35
CA ARG A 93 -20.03 9.17 -17.46
C ARG A 93 -18.56 9.43 -17.11
N GLY A 94 -18.03 8.74 -16.09
CA GLY A 94 -16.60 8.76 -15.80
C GLY A 94 -16.08 9.98 -15.02
N ASN A 95 -16.97 10.82 -14.47
CA ASN A 95 -16.51 11.95 -13.65
C ASN A 95 -15.91 11.45 -12.33
N GLN A 96 -14.81 12.03 -11.89
CA GLN A 96 -14.24 11.75 -10.57
C GLN A 96 -15.24 12.06 -9.45
N ILE A 97 -15.32 11.21 -8.41
CA ILE A 97 -16.30 11.36 -7.32
C ILE A 97 -15.78 12.32 -6.24
N ARG A 98 -14.50 12.20 -5.88
CA ARG A 98 -13.81 13.10 -4.94
C ARG A 98 -12.49 13.56 -5.51
N ASN A 99 -12.17 14.85 -5.30
CA ASN A 99 -10.84 15.37 -5.59
C ASN A 99 -9.79 14.74 -4.65
N PRO A 100 -8.50 14.76 -5.02
CA PRO A 100 -7.42 14.31 -4.16
C PRO A 100 -7.48 14.92 -2.75
N GLY A 101 -7.22 14.09 -1.73
CA GLY A 101 -7.25 14.46 -0.32
C GLY A 101 -8.15 13.58 0.54
N MET A 102 -8.46 14.09 1.74
CA MET A 102 -9.25 13.44 2.78
C MET A 102 -10.47 14.26 3.17
N GLY A 103 -11.48 13.62 3.74
CA GLY A 103 -12.70 14.28 4.20
C GLY A 103 -13.65 13.34 4.91
N HIS A 104 -14.87 13.81 5.11
CA HIS A 104 -15.96 13.05 5.72
C HIS A 104 -17.20 13.14 4.85
N ALA A 105 -17.95 12.05 4.72
CA ALA A 105 -19.16 11.98 3.93
C ALA A 105 -20.19 11.01 4.55
N GLU A 106 -21.47 11.37 4.49
CA GLU A 106 -22.58 10.43 4.73
C GLU A 106 -22.94 9.66 3.43
N SER A 107 -22.54 10.21 2.29
CA SER A 107 -22.77 9.65 0.95
C SER A 107 -21.91 10.37 -0.09
N PHE A 108 -21.73 9.74 -1.24
CA PHE A 108 -20.89 10.23 -2.32
C PHE A 108 -21.74 10.72 -3.49
N GLN A 109 -21.94 12.04 -3.58
CA GLN A 109 -22.59 12.66 -4.73
C GLN A 109 -21.56 13.07 -5.79
N CYS A 110 -21.81 12.68 -7.04
CA CYS A 110 -21.02 13.03 -8.21
C CYS A 110 -21.30 14.48 -8.65
N ALA A 111 -20.26 15.28 -8.84
CA ALA A 111 -20.37 16.69 -9.20
C ALA A 111 -20.87 16.95 -10.63
N TYR A 112 -20.99 15.93 -11.48
CA TYR A 112 -21.43 16.13 -12.87
C TYR A 112 -22.95 16.13 -13.02
N HIS A 113 -23.61 15.03 -12.62
CA HIS A 113 -25.06 14.87 -12.75
C HIS A 113 -25.72 14.42 -11.44
N PHE A 114 -25.06 14.61 -10.30
CA PHE A 114 -25.62 14.36 -8.97
C PHE A 114 -26.14 12.95 -8.69
N PHE A 115 -25.63 11.94 -9.41
CA PHE A 115 -25.76 10.55 -8.97
C PHE A 115 -25.13 10.42 -7.59
N GLU A 116 -25.82 9.75 -6.68
CA GLU A 116 -25.42 9.62 -5.28
C GLU A 116 -25.26 8.15 -4.91
N PHE A 117 -24.20 7.86 -4.15
CA PHE A 117 -23.85 6.52 -3.71
C PHE A 117 -23.78 6.47 -2.18
N ASN A 118 -24.19 5.36 -1.59
CA ASN A 118 -23.97 5.06 -0.18
C ASN A 118 -22.49 4.80 0.09
N LEU A 119 -22.10 4.73 1.36
CA LEU A 119 -20.71 4.43 1.76
C LEU A 119 -20.24 3.04 1.34
N ASP A 120 -21.17 2.10 1.16
CA ASP A 120 -20.91 0.77 0.61
C ASP A 120 -20.81 0.75 -0.93
N GLY A 121 -20.86 1.91 -1.58
CA GLY A 121 -20.78 2.08 -3.02
C GLY A 121 -22.09 1.78 -3.77
N SER A 122 -23.12 1.29 -3.08
CA SER A 122 -24.42 1.05 -3.70
C SER A 122 -25.08 2.36 -4.13
N LYS A 123 -25.85 2.31 -5.22
CA LYS A 123 -26.60 3.46 -5.72
C LYS A 123 -27.65 3.89 -4.70
N LYS A 124 -27.57 5.16 -4.28
CA LYS A 124 -28.51 5.79 -3.34
C LYS A 124 -29.59 6.59 -4.05
N PHE A 125 -29.19 7.43 -5.02
CA PHE A 125 -30.12 8.33 -5.71
C PHE A 125 -29.67 8.65 -7.14
N VAL A 126 -30.67 8.79 -8.02
CA VAL A 126 -30.50 9.22 -9.41
C VAL A 126 -31.48 10.37 -9.68
N PRO A 127 -30.98 11.56 -10.02
CA PRO A 127 -31.86 12.66 -10.41
C PRO A 127 -32.75 12.29 -11.60
N ASP A 128 -34.00 12.74 -11.56
CA ASP A 128 -34.99 12.58 -12.62
C ASP A 128 -35.17 11.11 -13.09
N GLU A 129 -35.10 10.15 -12.16
CA GLU A 129 -35.22 8.72 -12.43
C GLU A 129 -36.49 8.35 -13.24
N ASP A 130 -37.58 9.07 -13.05
CA ASP A 130 -38.85 8.89 -13.76
C ASP A 130 -38.78 9.22 -15.26
N THR A 131 -37.77 10.00 -15.69
CA THR A 131 -37.53 10.32 -17.11
C THR A 131 -36.85 9.17 -17.86
N PHE A 132 -36.26 8.20 -17.15
CA PHE A 132 -35.67 7.00 -17.73
C PHE A 132 -36.76 5.97 -18.02
N THR A 133 -37.44 6.13 -19.16
CA THR A 133 -38.58 5.26 -19.57
C THR A 133 -38.29 3.76 -19.62
N GLN A 134 -37.02 3.36 -19.68
CA GLN A 134 -36.57 1.97 -19.66
C GLN A 134 -35.91 1.57 -18.32
N GLY A 135 -35.97 2.44 -17.32
CA GLY A 135 -35.30 2.32 -16.03
C GLY A 135 -33.83 2.77 -16.06
N VAL A 136 -33.26 2.91 -14.86
CA VAL A 136 -31.82 3.12 -14.68
C VAL A 136 -31.12 1.77 -14.62
N PRO A 137 -29.98 1.56 -15.31
CA PRO A 137 -29.23 0.32 -15.22
C PRO A 137 -28.90 -0.06 -13.77
N GLN A 138 -29.03 -1.34 -13.43
CA GLN A 138 -28.70 -1.81 -12.08
C GLN A 138 -27.18 -1.78 -11.81
N GLU A 139 -26.36 -1.94 -12.85
CA GLU A 139 -24.90 -1.86 -12.82
C GLU A 139 -24.39 -0.40 -12.76
N THR A 140 -24.98 0.41 -11.88
CA THR A 140 -24.58 1.80 -11.65
C THR A 140 -24.10 2.03 -10.22
N ALA A 141 -23.68 0.99 -9.52
CA ALA A 141 -22.93 1.12 -8.27
C ALA A 141 -21.47 1.52 -8.54
N LEU A 142 -20.77 2.03 -7.52
CA LEU A 142 -19.32 2.21 -7.59
C LEU A 142 -18.64 0.84 -7.77
N VAL A 143 -17.55 0.83 -8.54
CA VAL A 143 -16.77 -0.40 -8.78
C VAL A 143 -15.83 -0.59 -7.58
N GLU A 144 -16.17 -1.56 -6.73
CA GLU A 144 -15.37 -1.96 -5.58
C GLU A 144 -14.10 -2.71 -6.03
N VAL A 145 -13.02 -2.50 -5.30
CA VAL A 145 -11.78 -3.27 -5.40
C VAL A 145 -11.49 -3.93 -4.06
N PRO A 146 -10.91 -5.15 -4.01
CA PRO A 146 -10.51 -5.78 -2.75
C PRO A 146 -9.75 -4.82 -1.84
N CYS A 147 -10.14 -4.80 -0.57
CA CYS A 147 -9.66 -3.90 0.46
C CYS A 147 -9.56 -4.66 1.78
N ASP A 148 -8.47 -4.45 2.52
CA ASP A 148 -8.27 -5.06 3.84
C ASP A 148 -7.29 -4.20 4.66
N THR A 149 -7.14 -4.48 5.96
CA THR A 149 -6.23 -3.75 6.84
C THR A 149 -5.24 -4.67 7.57
N TRP A 150 -4.01 -4.19 7.72
CA TRP A 150 -2.99 -4.85 8.55
C TRP A 150 -2.00 -3.81 9.08
N ALA A 151 -1.59 -3.95 10.34
CA ALA A 151 -0.60 -3.08 10.99
C ALA A 151 -0.92 -1.56 10.93
N GLY A 152 -2.21 -1.20 10.95
CA GLY A 152 -2.70 0.18 10.84
C GLY A 152 -2.59 0.78 9.43
N TRP A 153 -2.40 -0.05 8.41
CA TRP A 153 -2.40 0.33 7.01
C TRP A 153 -3.66 -0.21 6.32
N VAL A 154 -4.21 0.59 5.41
CA VAL A 154 -5.25 0.14 4.49
C VAL A 154 -4.58 -0.33 3.21
N TRP A 155 -4.97 -1.51 2.74
CA TRP A 155 -4.46 -2.13 1.52
C TRP A 155 -5.59 -2.30 0.50
N PHE A 156 -5.24 -2.26 -0.78
CA PHE A 156 -6.18 -2.52 -1.87
C PHE A 156 -5.52 -3.31 -3.01
N ASN A 157 -6.33 -3.99 -3.82
CA ASN A 157 -5.85 -4.73 -5.00
C ASN A 157 -6.82 -4.52 -6.17
N MET A 158 -6.34 -4.25 -7.38
CA MET A 158 -7.20 -4.06 -8.55
C MET A 158 -7.70 -5.39 -9.15
N ASN A 159 -7.15 -6.52 -8.75
CA ASN A 159 -7.61 -7.84 -9.17
C ASN A 159 -8.82 -8.25 -8.31
N PRO A 160 -10.04 -8.38 -8.87
CA PRO A 160 -11.21 -8.78 -8.07
C PRO A 160 -11.07 -10.19 -7.48
N ASP A 161 -10.24 -11.03 -8.10
CA ASP A 161 -9.92 -12.39 -7.65
C ASP A 161 -8.61 -12.43 -6.83
N ALA A 162 -8.24 -11.33 -6.17
CA ALA A 162 -7.07 -11.29 -5.30
C ALA A 162 -7.18 -12.32 -4.16
N GLU A 163 -6.07 -12.96 -3.84
CA GLU A 163 -5.97 -13.76 -2.61
C GLU A 163 -6.15 -12.87 -1.37
N PRO A 164 -6.58 -13.43 -0.23
CA PRO A 164 -6.67 -12.68 1.03
C PRO A 164 -5.36 -11.96 1.38
N LEU A 165 -5.44 -10.77 1.99
CA LEU A 165 -4.26 -9.99 2.34
C LEU A 165 -3.28 -10.78 3.24
N GLU A 166 -3.81 -11.55 4.20
CA GLU A 166 -2.99 -12.40 5.08
C GLU A 166 -2.15 -13.42 4.28
N GLU A 167 -2.73 -14.05 3.26
CA GLU A 167 -2.02 -14.98 2.38
C GLU A 167 -0.96 -14.27 1.53
N PHE A 168 -1.28 -13.06 1.05
CA PHE A 168 -0.31 -12.22 0.34
C PHE A 168 0.88 -11.84 1.22
N LEU A 169 0.64 -11.41 2.47
CA LEU A 169 1.64 -11.00 3.43
C LEU A 169 2.54 -12.16 3.88
N GLY A 170 2.01 -13.40 3.89
CA GLY A 170 2.77 -14.60 4.22
C GLY A 170 3.40 -14.51 5.62
N VAL A 171 4.73 -14.56 5.68
CA VAL A 171 5.47 -14.56 6.97
C VAL A 171 5.63 -13.16 7.59
N MET A 172 5.28 -12.08 6.88
CA MET A 172 5.51 -10.71 7.33
C MET A 172 4.85 -10.35 8.68
N PRO A 173 3.60 -10.77 8.99
CA PRO A 173 2.99 -10.50 10.29
C PRO A 173 3.82 -11.00 11.46
N GLU A 174 4.41 -12.21 11.37
CA GLU A 174 5.29 -12.74 12.43
C GLU A 174 6.51 -11.85 12.70
N HIS A 175 7.00 -11.15 11.69
CA HIS A 175 8.17 -10.27 11.80
C HIS A 175 7.84 -8.87 12.28
N ILE A 176 6.66 -8.36 11.88
CA ILE A 176 6.31 -6.94 11.97
C ILE A 176 5.32 -6.65 13.09
N ASP A 177 4.41 -7.57 13.41
CA ASP A 177 3.42 -7.40 14.49
C ASP A 177 4.04 -7.09 15.87
N PRO A 178 5.23 -7.61 16.26
CA PRO A 178 5.85 -7.25 17.53
C PRO A 178 6.16 -5.76 17.70
N TYR A 179 6.19 -4.97 16.61
CA TYR A 179 6.40 -3.53 16.66
C TYR A 179 5.13 -2.75 16.99
N HIS A 180 3.94 -3.36 16.88
CA HIS A 180 2.66 -2.73 17.13
C HIS A 180 2.44 -1.43 16.32
N PHE A 181 2.68 -1.47 15.01
CA PHE A 181 2.52 -0.30 14.12
C PHE A 181 1.11 0.30 14.13
N GLU A 182 0.09 -0.49 14.47
CA GLU A 182 -1.28 -0.05 14.67
C GLU A 182 -1.46 0.90 15.87
N LYS A 183 -0.50 0.89 16.82
CA LYS A 183 -0.49 1.79 17.99
C LYS A 183 0.40 3.01 17.79
N MET A 184 1.09 3.11 16.65
CA MET A 184 1.96 4.23 16.34
C MET A 184 1.18 5.36 15.66
N TYR A 185 1.53 6.59 16.00
CA TYR A 185 0.98 7.81 15.41
C TYR A 185 1.97 8.44 14.43
N ILE A 186 1.47 8.97 13.32
CA ILE A 186 2.28 9.78 12.41
C ILE A 186 2.70 11.08 13.10
N VAL A 187 4.01 11.30 13.21
CA VAL A 187 4.60 12.55 13.70
C VAL A 187 4.94 13.51 12.54
N GLN A 188 5.26 12.95 11.38
CA GLN A 188 5.60 13.70 10.18
C GLN A 188 5.29 12.87 8.94
N ASP A 189 4.67 13.52 7.95
CA ASP A 189 4.46 12.99 6.61
C ASP A 189 5.19 13.89 5.59
N LYS A 190 5.85 13.27 4.62
CA LYS A 190 6.70 13.92 3.61
C LYS A 190 6.55 13.20 2.28
N THR A 191 6.03 13.92 1.29
CA THR A 191 6.06 13.50 -0.12
C THR A 191 7.26 14.13 -0.82
N ILE A 192 8.05 13.33 -1.51
CA ILE A 192 9.17 13.79 -2.32
C ILE A 192 9.09 13.10 -3.67
N GLU A 193 9.12 13.88 -4.75
CA GLU A 193 9.12 13.36 -6.12
C GLU A 193 10.56 13.16 -6.60
N TRP A 194 10.87 11.94 -7.05
CA TRP A 194 12.18 11.57 -7.60
C TRP A 194 12.02 11.23 -9.08
N ASP A 195 12.80 11.89 -9.94
CA ASP A 195 12.85 11.61 -11.37
C ASP A 195 13.67 10.34 -11.64
N THR A 196 13.11 9.20 -11.27
CA THR A 196 13.74 7.88 -11.38
C THR A 196 12.69 6.78 -11.51
N ASN A 197 13.11 5.60 -11.96
CA ASN A 197 12.24 4.43 -11.93
C ASN A 197 11.99 3.99 -10.48
N TRP A 198 10.76 3.60 -10.14
CA TRP A 198 10.38 3.17 -8.79
C TRP A 198 11.29 2.06 -8.24
N LYS A 199 11.74 1.12 -9.09
CA LYS A 199 12.65 0.04 -8.70
C LYS A 199 13.99 0.56 -8.23
N ALA A 200 14.53 1.61 -8.84
CA ALA A 200 15.81 2.17 -8.42
C ALA A 200 15.73 2.80 -7.02
N SER A 201 14.57 3.38 -6.66
CA SER A 201 14.31 3.84 -5.29
C SER A 201 14.25 2.66 -4.32
N VAL A 202 13.45 1.64 -4.63
CA VAL A 202 13.30 0.44 -3.79
C VAL A 202 14.62 -0.33 -3.64
N ASP A 203 15.38 -0.49 -4.72
CA ASP A 203 16.69 -1.17 -4.73
C ASP A 203 17.66 -0.49 -3.75
N ALA A 204 17.67 0.84 -3.69
CA ALA A 204 18.52 1.60 -2.74
C ALA A 204 18.15 1.37 -1.27
N PHE A 205 16.91 0.93 -0.97
CA PHE A 205 16.48 0.57 0.39
C PHE A 205 16.57 -0.93 0.68
N ASN A 206 17.00 -1.74 -0.30
CA ASN A 206 17.16 -3.20 -0.18
C ASN A 206 18.62 -3.64 0.00
N GLU A 207 19.54 -2.70 0.25
CA GLU A 207 20.95 -2.97 0.52
C GLU A 207 21.56 -1.94 1.48
N VAL A 208 22.74 -2.26 2.02
CA VAL A 208 23.53 -1.39 2.90
C VAL A 208 24.92 -1.07 2.33
N TYR A 209 25.21 -1.54 1.11
CA TYR A 209 26.49 -1.40 0.45
C TYR A 209 26.85 0.07 0.18
N HIS A 210 25.87 0.92 -0.12
CA HIS A 210 26.12 2.35 -0.35
C HIS A 210 26.37 3.16 0.94
N VAL A 211 25.98 2.63 2.11
CA VAL A 211 25.94 3.39 3.39
C VAL A 211 27.30 4.00 3.72
N GLN A 212 28.37 3.21 3.64
CA GLN A 212 29.73 3.68 3.94
C GLN A 212 30.19 4.87 3.10
N GLY A 213 29.72 4.98 1.85
CA GLY A 213 30.12 6.03 0.93
C GLY A 213 29.23 7.27 0.98
N ILE A 214 27.91 7.06 0.99
CA ILE A 214 26.91 8.14 0.80
C ILE A 214 26.34 8.64 2.13
N HIS A 215 26.34 7.81 3.17
CA HIS A 215 25.80 8.12 4.50
C HIS A 215 26.84 7.92 5.61
N PRO A 216 28.03 8.54 5.55
CA PRO A 216 29.06 8.35 6.56
C PRO A 216 28.62 8.74 7.97
N GLN A 217 27.59 9.58 8.11
CA GLN A 217 27.00 9.96 9.41
C GLN A 217 26.27 8.79 10.09
N LEU A 218 25.77 7.81 9.33
CA LEU A 218 25.09 6.65 9.90
C LEU A 218 26.06 5.66 10.55
N LEU A 219 27.33 5.68 10.17
CA LEU A 219 28.37 4.78 10.71
C LEU A 219 28.57 4.94 12.23
N GLU A 220 28.11 6.06 12.82
CA GLU A 220 28.12 6.31 14.27
C GLU A 220 27.06 5.50 15.04
N SER A 221 26.11 4.88 14.35
CA SER A 221 24.92 4.31 14.99
C SER A 221 24.32 3.09 14.29
N LEU A 222 24.98 2.58 13.25
CA LEU A 222 24.51 1.49 12.40
C LEU A 222 25.68 0.56 12.03
N ASP A 223 25.53 -0.75 12.23
CA ASP A 223 26.45 -1.76 11.68
C ASP A 223 26.06 -2.13 10.25
N ASP A 224 26.81 -1.60 9.28
CA ASP A 224 26.58 -1.77 7.84
C ASP A 224 27.33 -2.96 7.23
N ILE A 225 27.94 -3.81 8.06
CA ILE A 225 28.63 -5.04 7.63
C ILE A 225 27.83 -6.27 8.05
N HIS A 226 27.42 -6.35 9.32
CA HIS A 226 26.75 -7.53 9.87
C HIS A 226 25.23 -7.44 9.69
N VAL A 227 24.80 -7.23 8.44
CA VAL A 227 23.40 -7.11 8.06
C VAL A 227 22.89 -8.42 7.51
N GLN A 228 21.71 -8.83 7.96
CA GLN A 228 21.03 -10.02 7.46
C GLN A 228 19.95 -9.60 6.47
N ILE A 229 20.05 -10.07 5.22
CA ILE A 229 19.03 -9.86 4.18
C ILE A 229 18.38 -11.20 3.86
N ASP A 230 17.09 -11.36 4.12
CA ASP A 230 16.33 -12.58 3.84
C ASP A 230 15.39 -12.36 2.66
N LEU A 231 15.32 -13.35 1.77
CA LEU A 231 14.43 -13.37 0.63
C LEU A 231 13.38 -14.45 0.84
N TYR A 232 12.12 -14.05 0.83
CA TYR A 232 10.95 -14.91 0.77
C TYR A 232 10.39 -14.86 -0.65
N GLU A 233 9.38 -15.68 -0.94
CA GLU A 233 8.82 -15.79 -2.30
C GLU A 233 8.39 -14.43 -2.89
N ARG A 234 7.71 -13.61 -2.09
CA ARG A 234 7.17 -12.30 -2.51
C ARG A 234 7.75 -11.10 -1.76
N HIS A 235 8.34 -11.35 -0.60
CA HIS A 235 8.79 -10.32 0.33
C HIS A 235 10.27 -10.50 0.63
N ASN A 236 10.91 -9.43 1.07
CA ASN A 236 12.24 -9.50 1.64
C ASN A 236 12.27 -8.79 2.98
N ARG A 237 13.30 -9.09 3.77
CA ARG A 237 13.57 -8.45 5.05
C ARG A 237 15.04 -8.11 5.12
N TYR A 238 15.37 -6.92 5.60
CA TYR A 238 16.68 -6.70 6.22
C TYR A 238 16.55 -6.70 7.74
N LEU A 239 17.57 -7.16 8.45
CA LEU A 239 17.79 -6.90 9.87
C LEU A 239 19.13 -6.18 10.00
N VAL A 240 19.07 -4.91 10.39
CA VAL A 240 20.22 -4.02 10.53
C VAL A 240 20.42 -3.71 12.01
N PRO A 241 21.58 -4.04 12.61
CA PRO A 241 21.87 -3.65 13.99
C PRO A 241 22.02 -2.13 14.12
N PHE A 242 21.09 -1.51 14.86
CA PHE A 242 21.13 -0.10 15.22
C PHE A 242 21.62 0.10 16.66
N GLY A 243 22.22 1.27 16.92
CA GLY A 243 22.80 1.64 18.22
C GLY A 243 24.22 1.11 18.45
N LEU A 244 24.87 0.61 17.40
CA LEU A 244 26.26 0.13 17.41
C LEU A 244 27.09 0.97 16.44
N LEU A 245 28.39 1.11 16.70
CA LEU A 245 29.31 1.66 15.71
C LEU A 245 29.47 0.69 14.56
N SER A 246 29.49 1.21 13.33
CA SER A 246 29.94 0.43 12.18
C SER A 246 31.37 -0.07 12.42
N PRO A 247 31.72 -1.30 12.00
CA PRO A 247 33.11 -1.73 11.95
C PRO A 247 33.98 -0.90 11.00
N ARG A 248 33.38 -0.10 10.13
CA ARG A 248 34.04 0.88 9.25
C ARG A 248 34.15 2.27 9.88
N TYR A 249 33.54 2.51 11.04
CA TYR A 249 33.62 3.80 11.70
C TYR A 249 35.08 4.11 12.05
N PRO A 250 35.62 5.27 11.66
CA PRO A 250 37.00 5.62 11.96
C PRO A 250 37.26 5.61 13.47
N ASN A 251 38.29 4.88 13.90
CA ASN A 251 38.79 4.93 15.28
C ASN A 251 39.33 6.32 15.64
#